data_AF-A0A1A8IQA5-F1
#
_entry.id   AF-A0A1A8IQA5-F1
#
_cell.length_a   1.000
_cell.length_b   1.000
_cell.length_c   1.000
_cell.angle_alpha   90.00
_cell.angle_beta   90.00
_cell.angle_gamma   90.00
#
_symmetry.space_group_name_H-M   'P 1'
#
loop_
_entity.id
_entity.type
_entity.pdbx_description
1 polymer ?
#
loop_
_entity_poly.entity_id
_entity_poly.type
_entity_poly.pdbx_seq_one_letter_code
_entity_poly.pdbx_strand_id
1 'polypeptide(L)'
;PTLLFEKGRGGRRFYACSACRDRKDCSFFQWEDEKVSEARLRAREEVNRWKQQEYRNRFEELASVLHHEKKFCDDCQMLLLPAEHGAHSSHRTTAVTAAQLRRPSLLLRPLDNKKSNAQYLFTDRSANFLLDSLASLGYTKVLCVGTPRLQELIKLQKSRSMKSLLLDIDLRYAQFYSQNEFCHYNMFNHHFFGGEASSAVLKSFLKEVGEEKVVMVADPPFGGLVKPLANSFSLISQTWKDLQDSDGPTEMPIIWIFPYFFEPRILECLPSLSMLDYQVPAGLRNHVSGLVF
;
A
#
# COMPACT_ATOMS: atom_id res chain seq x y z
N PRO A 1 13.37 -7.80 1.67
CA PRO A 1 14.28 -8.23 0.57
C PRO A 1 14.74 -7.05 -0.29
N THR A 2 15.95 -7.08 -0.80
CA THR A 2 16.49 -6.09 -1.77
C THR A 2 16.22 -6.54 -3.20
N LEU A 3 16.48 -5.68 -4.18
CA LEU A 3 16.46 -6.05 -5.60
C LEU A 3 17.90 -6.24 -6.10
N LEU A 4 18.10 -7.24 -6.97
CA LEU A 4 19.36 -7.49 -7.66
C LEU A 4 19.43 -6.63 -8.93
N PHE A 5 20.55 -5.96 -9.13
CA PHE A 5 20.81 -5.06 -10.24
C PHE A 5 22.10 -5.44 -10.95
N GLU A 6 22.15 -5.18 -12.26
CA GLU A 6 23.33 -5.28 -13.09
C GLU A 6 23.52 -3.97 -13.87
N LYS A 7 24.73 -3.38 -13.84
CA LYS A 7 25.05 -2.16 -14.59
C LYS A 7 25.64 -2.51 -15.95
N GLY A 8 24.82 -2.41 -17.01
CA GLY A 8 25.22 -2.82 -18.36
C GLY A 8 25.28 -4.33 -18.52
N ARG A 9 25.33 -4.83 -19.76
CA ARG A 9 25.42 -6.28 -20.00
C ARG A 9 26.76 -6.80 -19.52
N GLY A 10 26.76 -7.79 -18.63
CA GLY A 10 27.97 -8.38 -18.06
C GLY A 10 28.61 -7.54 -16.96
N GLY A 11 27.88 -6.55 -16.42
CA GLY A 11 28.35 -5.78 -15.28
C GLY A 11 28.35 -6.60 -13.98
N ARG A 12 29.14 -6.18 -12.98
CA ARG A 12 29.08 -6.80 -11.65
C ARG A 12 27.72 -6.54 -11.01
N ARG A 13 27.11 -7.59 -10.48
CA ARG A 13 25.77 -7.55 -9.88
C ARG A 13 25.81 -7.09 -8.42
N PHE A 14 24.78 -6.37 -8.01
CA PHE A 14 24.67 -5.83 -6.66
C PHE A 14 23.22 -5.76 -6.19
N TYR A 15 23.00 -5.87 -4.89
CA TYR A 15 21.74 -5.64 -4.23
C TYR A 15 21.59 -4.18 -3.81
N ALA A 16 20.41 -3.61 -4.03
CA ALA A 16 20.03 -2.28 -3.54
C ALA A 16 18.59 -2.26 -3.02
N CYS A 17 18.22 -1.16 -2.35
CA CYS A 17 16.87 -0.99 -1.80
C CYS A 17 15.79 -1.17 -2.88
N SER A 18 14.74 -1.93 -2.55
CA SER A 18 13.63 -2.21 -3.46
C SER A 18 12.64 -1.04 -3.58
N ALA A 19 12.42 -0.30 -2.49
CA ALA A 19 11.39 0.73 -2.39
C ALA A 19 11.91 2.17 -2.27
N CYS A 20 13.23 2.35 -2.29
CA CYS A 20 13.82 3.68 -2.20
C CYS A 20 14.98 3.81 -3.19
N ARG A 21 14.89 4.82 -4.04
CA ARG A 21 15.89 5.11 -5.07
C ARG A 21 16.97 6.06 -4.59
N ASP A 22 16.69 6.87 -3.57
CA ASP A 22 17.68 7.76 -2.99
C ASP A 22 18.54 7.00 -1.96
N ARG A 23 19.84 6.92 -2.22
CA ARG A 23 20.80 6.31 -1.30
C ARG A 23 20.92 7.08 0.02
N LYS A 24 20.44 8.33 0.09
CA LYS A 24 20.36 9.11 1.32
C LYS A 24 19.28 8.56 2.26
N ASP A 25 18.15 8.15 1.70
CA ASP A 25 17.00 7.64 2.45
C ASP A 25 17.14 6.14 2.72
N CYS A 26 17.76 5.39 1.80
CA CYS A 26 18.19 4.02 2.06
C CYS A 26 19.56 3.74 1.43
N SER A 27 20.60 3.77 2.25
CA SER A 27 22.00 3.56 1.85
C SER A 27 22.37 2.09 1.62
N PHE A 28 21.40 1.18 1.59
CA PHE A 28 21.69 -0.25 1.42
C PHE A 28 22.32 -0.50 0.05
N PHE A 29 23.52 -1.07 0.07
CA PHE A 29 24.26 -1.55 -1.07
C PHE A 29 25.07 -2.77 -0.65
N GLN A 30 25.13 -3.77 -1.51
CA GLN A 30 25.92 -4.97 -1.29
C GLN A 30 26.22 -5.63 -2.63
N TRP A 31 27.44 -6.09 -2.85
CA TRP A 31 27.74 -6.89 -4.04
C TRP A 31 27.14 -8.30 -3.93
N GLU A 32 26.77 -8.92 -5.06
CA GLU A 32 26.17 -10.26 -5.06
C GLU A 32 27.09 -11.32 -4.40
N ASP A 33 28.40 -11.16 -4.55
CA ASP A 33 29.44 -12.04 -4.02
C ASP A 33 29.85 -11.74 -2.57
N GLU A 34 29.34 -10.67 -1.96
CA GLU A 34 29.57 -10.37 -0.54
C GLU A 34 28.62 -11.17 0.35
N LYS A 35 29.15 -11.82 1.40
CA LYS A 35 28.32 -12.52 2.40
C LYS A 35 27.72 -11.54 3.41
N VAL A 36 26.43 -11.68 3.70
CA VAL A 36 25.79 -11.01 4.85
C VAL A 36 25.95 -11.87 6.07
N SER A 37 26.34 -11.29 7.20
CA SER A 37 26.30 -12.01 8.47
C SER A 37 24.84 -12.28 8.88
N GLU A 38 24.54 -13.49 9.34
CA GLU A 38 23.22 -13.83 9.85
C GLU A 38 22.75 -12.87 10.94
N ALA A 39 23.68 -12.38 11.77
CA ALA A 39 23.40 -11.40 12.82
C ALA A 39 22.74 -10.12 12.28
N ARG A 40 23.21 -9.61 11.12
CA ARG A 40 22.65 -8.39 10.52
C ARG A 40 21.24 -8.63 9.97
N LEU A 41 20.97 -9.82 9.43
CA LEU A 41 19.65 -10.22 8.97
C LEU A 41 18.68 -10.31 10.15
N ARG A 42 19.05 -11.03 11.21
CA ARG A 42 18.24 -11.20 12.43
C ARG A 42 17.92 -9.85 13.08
N ALA A 43 18.91 -8.98 13.25
CA ALA A 43 18.69 -7.65 13.82
C ALA A 43 17.69 -6.81 13.00
N ARG A 44 17.73 -6.91 11.67
CA ARG A 44 16.76 -6.18 10.82
C ARG A 44 15.35 -6.73 10.95
N GLU A 45 15.21 -8.04 11.01
CA GLU A 45 13.92 -8.70 11.22
C GLU A 45 13.34 -8.38 12.59
N GLU A 46 14.17 -8.33 13.64
CA GLU A 46 13.76 -7.94 14.99
C GLU A 46 13.22 -6.52 15.03
N VAL A 47 13.91 -5.56 14.39
CA VAL A 47 13.42 -4.18 14.28
C VAL A 47 12.07 -4.11 13.55
N ASN A 48 11.91 -4.86 12.46
CA ASN A 48 10.64 -4.90 11.73
C ASN A 48 9.52 -5.50 12.61
N ARG A 49 9.78 -6.62 13.29
CA ARG A 49 8.82 -7.27 14.20
C ARG A 49 8.42 -6.33 15.34
N TRP A 50 9.39 -5.67 15.95
CA TRP A 50 9.16 -4.73 17.05
C TRP A 50 8.25 -3.57 16.61
N LYS A 51 8.55 -2.93 15.47
CA LYS A 51 7.71 -1.85 14.92
C LYS A 51 6.29 -2.32 14.61
N GLN A 52 6.12 -3.51 14.04
CA GLN A 52 4.78 -4.06 13.80
C GLN A 52 4.03 -4.27 15.11
N GLN A 53 4.69 -4.81 16.13
CA GLN A 53 4.07 -5.03 17.44
C GLN A 53 3.69 -3.72 18.12
N GLU A 54 4.56 -2.72 18.07
CA GLU A 54 4.30 -1.39 18.60
C GLU A 54 3.02 -0.79 18.00
N TYR A 55 2.90 -0.75 16.67
CA TYR A 55 1.69 -0.21 16.02
C TYR A 55 0.43 -1.03 16.34
N ARG A 56 0.54 -2.36 16.47
CA ARG A 56 -0.59 -3.21 16.88
C ARG A 56 -1.08 -2.87 18.29
N ASN A 57 -0.17 -2.86 19.26
CA ASN A 57 -0.51 -2.53 20.65
C ASN A 57 -1.12 -1.13 20.74
N ARG A 58 -0.51 -0.15 20.06
CA ARG A 58 -1.02 1.22 20.00
C ARG A 58 -2.41 1.30 19.40
N PHE A 59 -2.70 0.56 18.33
CA PHE A 59 -4.02 0.54 17.72
C PHE A 59 -5.09 0.03 18.71
N GLU A 60 -4.80 -1.03 19.46
CA GLU A 60 -5.70 -1.60 20.47
C GLU A 60 -5.94 -0.66 21.65
N GLU A 61 -4.88 -0.02 22.14
CA GLU A 61 -4.97 0.99 23.19
C GLU A 61 -5.79 2.21 22.71
N LEU A 62 -5.48 2.73 21.52
CA LEU A 62 -6.22 3.84 20.92
C LEU A 62 -7.68 3.47 20.67
N ALA A 63 -8.01 2.22 20.33
CA ALA A 63 -9.40 1.80 20.15
C ALA A 63 -10.21 1.92 21.46
N SER A 64 -9.55 1.76 22.61
CA SER A 64 -10.17 1.80 23.94
C SER A 64 -10.27 3.22 24.54
N VAL A 65 -9.50 4.18 24.03
CA VAL A 65 -9.55 5.59 24.46
C VAL A 65 -10.83 6.28 23.98
N LEU A 66 -11.42 7.13 24.82
CA LEU A 66 -12.59 7.92 24.46
C LEU A 66 -12.25 8.91 23.34
N HIS A 67 -13.17 9.10 22.39
CA HIS A 67 -12.91 9.91 21.20
C HIS A 67 -12.44 11.34 21.51
N HIS A 68 -13.01 11.98 22.53
CA HIS A 68 -12.67 13.37 22.89
C HIS A 68 -11.28 13.52 23.53
N GLU A 69 -10.67 12.42 23.96
CA GLU A 69 -9.32 12.40 24.53
C GLU A 69 -8.25 12.14 23.46
N LYS A 70 -8.64 11.73 22.25
CA LYS A 70 -7.71 11.45 21.16
C LYS A 70 -7.21 12.75 20.53
N LYS A 71 -5.90 12.92 20.52
CA LYS A 71 -5.21 13.98 19.77
C LYS A 71 -4.38 13.38 18.64
N PHE A 72 -4.16 14.16 17.59
CA PHE A 72 -3.18 13.86 16.56
C PHE A 72 -2.03 14.85 16.67
N CYS A 73 -0.80 14.36 16.64
CA CYS A 73 0.38 15.20 16.57
C CYS A 73 0.80 15.39 15.11
N ASP A 74 0.72 16.61 14.62
CA ASP A 74 1.13 16.96 13.26
C ASP A 74 2.64 16.81 13.06
N ASP A 75 3.45 17.07 14.07
CA ASP A 75 4.90 17.00 13.94
C ASP A 75 5.40 15.55 13.90
N CYS A 76 4.85 14.68 14.76
CA CYS A 76 5.19 13.25 14.82
C CYS A 76 4.38 12.37 13.86
N GLN A 77 3.30 12.90 13.27
CA GLN A 77 2.42 12.18 12.35
C GLN A 77 1.76 10.94 12.97
N MET A 78 1.32 11.07 14.22
CA MET A 78 0.77 9.97 15.01
C MET A 78 -0.39 10.39 15.91
N LEU A 79 -1.28 9.44 16.18
CA LEU A 79 -2.31 9.55 17.22
C LEU A 79 -1.66 9.40 18.60
N LEU A 80 -2.09 10.25 19.52
CA LEU A 80 -1.62 10.30 20.90
C LEU A 80 -2.61 9.65 21.86
N LEU A 81 -2.06 8.85 22.77
CA LEU A 81 -2.75 8.42 23.98
C LEU A 81 -2.76 9.56 25.01
N PRO A 82 -3.71 9.55 25.97
CA PRO A 82 -3.80 10.61 26.98
C PRO A 82 -2.49 10.83 27.77
N ALA A 83 -1.77 9.75 28.07
CA ALA A 83 -0.49 9.80 28.77
C ALA A 83 0.64 10.48 27.97
N GLU A 84 0.51 10.55 26.64
CA GLU A 84 1.54 11.08 25.73
C GLU A 84 1.38 12.59 25.49
N HIS A 85 0.27 13.18 25.93
CA HIS A 85 -0.02 14.61 25.73
C HIS A 85 1.05 15.51 26.35
N GLY A 86 1.57 15.16 27.51
CA GLY A 86 2.63 15.93 28.18
C GLY A 86 3.93 15.96 27.38
N ALA A 87 4.35 14.81 26.84
CA ALA A 87 5.55 14.71 26.01
C ALA A 87 5.44 15.47 24.68
N HIS A 88 4.21 15.75 24.23
CA HIS A 88 3.90 16.47 22.99
C HIS A 88 3.41 17.90 23.23
N SER A 89 3.61 18.47 24.43
CA SER A 89 3.10 19.80 24.77
C SER A 89 3.70 20.92 23.92
N SER A 90 4.92 20.73 23.42
CA SER A 90 5.60 21.67 22.51
C SER A 90 5.32 21.41 21.03
N HIS A 91 4.64 20.31 20.70
CA HIS A 91 4.31 19.95 19.32
C HIS A 91 2.96 20.53 18.91
N ARG A 92 2.76 20.67 17.60
CA ARG A 92 1.45 20.95 17.04
C ARG A 92 0.56 19.73 17.19
N THR A 93 -0.51 19.88 17.98
CA THR A 93 -1.49 18.83 18.23
C THR A 93 -2.90 19.33 17.95
N THR A 94 -3.73 18.47 17.38
CA THR A 94 -5.13 18.77 17.06
C THR A 94 -6.06 17.72 17.64
N ALA A 95 -7.24 18.14 18.11
CA ALA A 95 -8.29 17.20 18.52
C ALA A 95 -8.83 16.47 17.27
N VAL A 96 -9.08 15.17 17.39
CA VAL A 96 -9.48 14.35 16.23
C VAL A 96 -10.94 13.96 16.32
N THR A 97 -11.71 14.29 15.29
CA THR A 97 -13.09 13.84 15.15
C THR A 97 -13.16 12.39 14.66
N ALA A 98 -14.27 11.71 14.97
CA ALA A 98 -14.53 10.37 14.42
C ALA A 98 -14.55 10.35 12.87
N ALA A 99 -14.93 11.47 12.23
CA ALA A 99 -14.89 11.59 10.77
C ALA A 99 -13.45 11.63 10.23
N GLN A 100 -12.54 12.35 10.91
CA GLN A 100 -11.12 12.41 10.54
C GLN A 100 -10.41 11.07 10.75
N LEU A 101 -10.72 10.33 11.81
CA LEU A 101 -10.17 8.97 12.02
C LEU A 101 -10.54 8.01 10.89
N ARG A 102 -11.69 8.22 10.23
CA ARG A 102 -12.12 7.45 9.05
C ARG A 102 -11.53 7.95 7.73
N ARG A 103 -10.78 9.06 7.75
CA ARG A 103 -10.08 9.62 6.58
C ARG A 103 -8.61 9.94 6.90
N PRO A 104 -7.77 8.93 7.23
CA PRO A 104 -6.42 9.16 7.71
C PRO A 104 -5.54 9.99 6.76
N SER A 105 -5.75 9.91 5.45
CA SER A 105 -5.02 10.72 4.47
C SER A 105 -5.38 12.22 4.47
N LEU A 106 -6.37 12.66 5.27
CA LEU A 106 -6.56 14.08 5.61
C LEU A 106 -5.75 14.51 6.85
N LEU A 107 -5.32 13.57 7.68
CA LEU A 107 -4.51 13.82 8.88
C LEU A 107 -3.02 13.66 8.57
N LEU A 108 -2.67 12.55 7.91
CA LEU A 108 -1.32 12.25 7.50
C LEU A 108 -0.91 13.17 6.35
N ARG A 109 0.20 13.89 6.56
CA ARG A 109 0.91 14.60 5.50
C ARG A 109 1.38 13.59 4.45
N PRO A 110 1.08 13.81 3.15
CA PRO A 110 1.55 12.93 2.08
C PRO A 110 3.09 12.84 2.06
N LEU A 111 3.61 11.63 1.84
CA LEU A 111 5.05 11.42 1.60
C LEU A 111 5.33 11.60 0.10
N ASP A 112 5.42 12.86 -0.32
CA ASP A 112 5.50 13.27 -1.72
C ASP A 112 6.91 13.18 -2.36
N ASN A 113 7.92 12.73 -1.60
CA ASN A 113 9.26 12.50 -2.12
C ASN A 113 9.22 11.47 -3.26
N LYS A 114 9.45 11.97 -4.49
CA LYS A 114 9.37 11.21 -5.74
C LYS A 114 10.33 10.03 -5.82
N LYS A 115 11.37 9.98 -4.98
CA LYS A 115 12.41 8.95 -4.99
C LYS A 115 12.15 7.81 -4.00
N SER A 116 11.19 7.96 -3.10
CA SER A 116 10.80 6.94 -2.12
C SER A 116 9.32 6.60 -2.28
N ASN A 117 8.47 7.29 -1.55
CA ASN A 117 7.05 6.95 -1.40
C ASN A 117 6.21 7.48 -2.56
N ALA A 118 6.55 8.67 -3.08
CA ALA A 118 5.85 9.37 -4.15
C ALA A 118 4.31 9.29 -4.01
N GLN A 119 3.80 9.59 -2.81
CA GLN A 119 2.40 9.41 -2.46
C GLN A 119 1.54 10.51 -3.12
N TYR A 120 0.94 10.19 -4.25
CA TYR A 120 -0.01 11.07 -4.95
C TYR A 120 -1.43 10.62 -4.65
N LEU A 121 -2.09 11.29 -3.72
CA LEU A 121 -3.44 10.91 -3.32
C LEU A 121 -4.46 11.27 -4.41
N PHE A 122 -5.40 10.36 -4.67
CA PHE A 122 -6.56 10.65 -5.50
C PHE A 122 -7.35 11.84 -4.98
N THR A 123 -7.92 12.60 -5.92
CA THR A 123 -8.98 13.55 -5.59
C THR A 123 -10.25 12.81 -5.16
N ASP A 124 -11.11 13.47 -4.39
CA ASP A 124 -12.42 12.92 -4.02
C ASP A 124 -13.24 12.53 -5.26
N ARG A 125 -13.15 13.30 -6.34
CA ARG A 125 -13.83 13.00 -7.61
C ARG A 125 -13.35 11.67 -8.21
N SER A 126 -12.05 11.47 -8.33
CA SER A 126 -11.48 10.25 -8.92
C SER A 126 -11.74 9.02 -8.06
N ALA A 127 -11.59 9.15 -6.74
CA ALA A 127 -11.80 8.04 -5.82
C ALA A 127 -13.29 7.63 -5.75
N ASN A 128 -14.23 8.58 -5.80
CA ASN A 128 -15.66 8.26 -5.91
C ASN A 128 -15.99 7.63 -7.27
N PHE A 129 -15.46 8.14 -8.38
CA PHE A 129 -15.63 7.53 -9.69
C PHE A 129 -15.19 6.06 -9.69
N LEU A 130 -13.98 5.78 -9.19
CA LEU A 130 -13.48 4.40 -9.07
C LEU A 130 -14.43 3.54 -8.22
N LEU A 131 -14.84 4.03 -7.05
CA LEU A 131 -15.77 3.30 -6.18
C LEU A 131 -17.11 3.00 -6.86
N ASP A 132 -17.68 3.98 -7.57
CA ASP A 132 -18.93 3.83 -8.31
C ASP A 132 -18.76 2.81 -9.46
N SER A 133 -17.70 2.92 -10.25
CA SER A 133 -17.40 1.97 -11.32
C SER A 133 -17.23 0.54 -10.80
N LEU A 134 -16.48 0.35 -9.72
CA LEU A 134 -16.25 -0.95 -9.11
C LEU A 134 -17.57 -1.58 -8.62
N ALA A 135 -18.41 -0.79 -7.97
CA ALA A 135 -19.72 -1.23 -7.51
C ALA A 135 -20.65 -1.60 -8.68
N SER A 136 -20.69 -0.78 -9.74
CA SER A 136 -21.48 -1.07 -10.94
C SER A 136 -21.02 -2.33 -11.69
N LEU A 137 -19.73 -2.68 -11.60
CA LEU A 137 -19.17 -3.92 -12.16
C LEU A 137 -19.37 -5.15 -11.26
N GLY A 138 -20.07 -4.98 -10.13
CA GLY A 138 -20.41 -6.05 -9.19
C GLY A 138 -19.25 -6.52 -8.31
N TYR A 139 -18.18 -5.74 -8.17
CA TYR A 139 -17.11 -6.07 -7.24
C TYR A 139 -17.56 -5.86 -5.80
N THR A 140 -17.27 -6.83 -4.94
CA THR A 140 -17.63 -6.80 -3.52
C THR A 140 -16.39 -6.75 -2.62
N LYS A 141 -15.19 -6.98 -3.18
CA LYS A 141 -13.91 -6.95 -2.46
C LYS A 141 -12.88 -6.18 -3.26
N VAL A 142 -12.26 -5.17 -2.65
CA VAL A 142 -11.24 -4.33 -3.31
C VAL A 142 -9.92 -4.44 -2.58
N LEU A 143 -8.93 -5.07 -3.21
CA LEU A 143 -7.55 -5.05 -2.74
C LEU A 143 -6.89 -3.73 -3.15
N CYS A 144 -6.74 -2.83 -2.18
CA CYS A 144 -6.16 -1.51 -2.38
C CYS A 144 -4.63 -1.60 -2.24
N VAL A 145 -3.87 -1.48 -3.34
CA VAL A 145 -2.39 -1.52 -3.29
C VAL A 145 -1.84 -0.12 -3.51
N GLY A 146 -1.41 0.54 -2.43
CA GLY A 146 -0.96 1.94 -2.48
C GLY A 146 -2.08 2.97 -2.69
N THR A 147 -3.33 2.61 -2.43
CA THR A 147 -4.52 3.45 -2.72
C THR A 147 -5.31 3.82 -1.45
N PRO A 148 -4.69 4.53 -0.47
CA PRO A 148 -5.32 4.78 0.83
C PRO A 148 -6.60 5.61 0.77
N ARG A 149 -6.74 6.52 -0.20
CA ARG A 149 -7.98 7.29 -0.41
C ARG A 149 -9.16 6.42 -0.83
N LEU A 150 -8.91 5.40 -1.65
CA LEU A 150 -9.96 4.48 -2.09
C LEU A 150 -10.40 3.59 -0.92
N GLN A 151 -9.44 3.07 -0.13
CA GLN A 151 -9.70 2.35 1.12
C GLN A 151 -10.64 3.15 2.05
N GLU A 152 -10.33 4.43 2.27
CA GLU A 152 -11.16 5.31 3.12
C GLU A 152 -12.59 5.42 2.62
N LEU A 153 -12.78 5.69 1.32
CA LEU A 153 -14.11 5.87 0.74
C LEU A 153 -14.94 4.59 0.79
N ILE A 154 -14.34 3.43 0.50
CA ILE A 154 -15.02 2.13 0.62
C ILE A 154 -15.54 1.94 2.03
N LYS A 155 -14.71 2.19 3.05
CA LYS A 155 -15.11 2.05 4.46
C LYS A 155 -16.17 3.06 4.91
N LEU A 156 -16.21 4.24 4.31
CA LEU A 156 -17.24 5.24 4.59
C LEU A 156 -18.60 4.85 4.00
N GLN A 157 -18.62 4.15 2.87
CA GLN A 157 -19.85 3.74 2.18
C GLN A 157 -20.44 2.45 2.76
N LYS A 158 -21.03 2.55 3.96
CA LYS A 158 -21.70 1.44 4.64
C LYS A 158 -22.83 0.78 3.83
N SER A 159 -23.43 1.49 2.88
CA SER A 159 -24.56 1.00 2.08
C SER A 159 -24.18 -0.04 1.02
N ARG A 160 -22.91 -0.14 0.62
CA ARG A 160 -22.48 -0.97 -0.52
C ARG A 160 -21.88 -2.33 -0.14
N SER A 161 -21.78 -2.65 1.16
CA SER A 161 -21.23 -3.91 1.69
C SER A 161 -19.90 -4.37 1.06
N MET A 162 -19.10 -3.42 0.55
CA MET A 162 -17.83 -3.71 -0.11
C MET A 162 -16.72 -3.82 0.93
N LYS A 163 -15.98 -4.92 0.92
CA LYS A 163 -14.82 -5.14 1.79
C LYS A 163 -13.57 -4.58 1.13
N SER A 164 -12.62 -4.11 1.93
CA SER A 164 -11.35 -3.62 1.38
C SER A 164 -10.16 -3.89 2.31
N LEU A 165 -9.02 -4.22 1.70
CA LEU A 165 -7.74 -4.45 2.36
C LEU A 165 -6.69 -3.51 1.74
N LEU A 166 -6.02 -2.72 2.57
CA LEU A 166 -4.95 -1.83 2.14
C LEU A 166 -3.58 -2.49 2.30
N LEU A 167 -2.87 -2.66 1.18
CA LEU A 167 -1.45 -2.99 1.15
C LEU A 167 -0.66 -1.71 0.87
N ASP A 168 0.09 -1.21 1.85
CA ASP A 168 0.89 0.01 1.68
C ASP A 168 2.24 -0.10 2.42
N ILE A 169 3.23 0.64 1.93
CA ILE A 169 4.55 0.75 2.57
C ILE A 169 4.54 1.79 3.69
N ASP A 170 3.56 2.70 3.71
CA ASP A 170 3.42 3.70 4.76
C ASP A 170 2.80 3.09 6.03
N LEU A 171 3.66 2.64 6.94
CA LEU A 171 3.28 2.06 8.23
C LEU A 171 2.41 3.01 9.08
N ARG A 172 2.41 4.33 8.83
CA ARG A 172 1.58 5.29 9.59
C ARG A 172 0.09 5.00 9.46
N TYR A 173 -0.36 4.28 8.44
CA TYR A 173 -1.76 3.85 8.33
C TYR A 173 -2.17 2.75 9.33
N ALA A 174 -1.21 2.01 9.90
CA ALA A 174 -1.50 0.94 10.87
C ALA A 174 -2.15 1.43 12.17
N GLN A 175 -2.04 2.72 12.49
CA GLN A 175 -2.71 3.30 13.66
C GLN A 175 -4.21 3.60 13.43
N PHE A 176 -4.71 3.45 12.20
CA PHE A 176 -6.10 3.75 11.83
C PHE A 176 -6.89 2.54 11.37
N TYR A 177 -6.22 1.42 11.10
CA TYR A 177 -6.82 0.22 10.51
C TYR A 177 -6.46 -1.01 11.34
N SER A 178 -7.42 -1.92 11.47
CA SER A 178 -7.16 -3.21 12.09
C SER A 178 -6.26 -4.09 11.21
N GLN A 179 -5.75 -5.18 11.77
CA GLN A 179 -4.87 -6.13 11.06
C GLN A 179 -5.55 -6.81 9.86
N ASN A 180 -6.89 -6.81 9.80
CA ASN A 180 -7.66 -7.35 8.69
C ASN A 180 -7.95 -6.32 7.58
N GLU A 181 -7.55 -5.07 7.79
CA GLU A 181 -7.84 -3.94 6.90
C GLU A 181 -6.57 -3.27 6.36
N PHE A 182 -5.42 -3.56 6.97
CA PHE A 182 -4.12 -3.03 6.56
C PHE A 182 -3.01 -4.05 6.74
N CYS A 183 -2.16 -4.19 5.73
CA CYS A 183 -0.89 -4.89 5.81
C CYS A 183 0.24 -3.96 5.39
N HIS A 184 1.27 -3.85 6.24
CA HIS A 184 2.51 -3.19 5.86
C HIS A 184 3.22 -4.05 4.82
N TYR A 185 3.28 -3.54 3.59
CA TYR A 185 3.61 -4.29 2.40
C TYR A 185 4.51 -3.47 1.46
N ASN A 186 5.49 -4.14 0.85
CA ASN A 186 6.34 -3.56 -0.17
C ASN A 186 6.03 -4.17 -1.54
N MET A 187 5.39 -3.37 -2.40
CA MET A 187 4.97 -3.76 -3.74
C MET A 187 6.11 -3.98 -4.75
N PHE A 188 7.35 -3.61 -4.43
CA PHE A 188 8.49 -3.83 -5.34
C PHE A 188 9.13 -5.20 -5.17
N ASN A 189 8.83 -5.93 -4.10
CA ASN A 189 9.46 -7.21 -3.80
C ASN A 189 8.48 -8.20 -3.16
N HIS A 190 7.17 -7.91 -3.21
CA HIS A 190 6.10 -8.70 -2.60
C HIS A 190 6.35 -9.04 -1.11
N HIS A 191 6.96 -8.13 -0.35
CA HIS A 191 7.33 -8.41 1.04
C HIS A 191 6.28 -7.90 2.03
N PHE A 192 5.80 -8.81 2.89
CA PHE A 192 4.98 -8.49 4.05
C PHE A 192 5.85 -8.31 5.29
N PHE A 193 5.85 -7.12 5.88
CA PHE A 193 6.63 -6.84 7.08
C PHE A 193 6.05 -7.52 8.33
N GLY A 194 4.76 -7.87 8.32
CA GLY A 194 4.12 -8.70 9.33
C GLY A 194 4.33 -10.22 9.14
N GLY A 195 5.12 -10.63 8.15
CA GLY A 195 5.43 -12.03 7.86
C GLY A 195 4.19 -12.84 7.48
N GLU A 196 4.18 -14.12 7.85
CA GLU A 196 3.13 -15.08 7.51
C GLU A 196 1.73 -14.65 7.96
N ALA A 197 1.61 -13.93 9.08
CA ALA A 197 0.31 -13.43 9.54
C ALA A 197 -0.31 -12.47 8.53
N SER A 198 0.46 -11.50 8.00
CA SER A 198 -0.03 -10.58 6.97
C SER A 198 -0.26 -11.27 5.62
N SER A 199 0.57 -12.26 5.27
CA SER A 199 0.35 -13.10 4.09
C SER A 199 -0.95 -13.91 4.19
N ALA A 200 -1.27 -14.42 5.38
CA ALA A 200 -2.52 -15.15 5.64
C ALA A 200 -3.75 -14.23 5.56
N VAL A 201 -3.65 -12.98 6.03
CA VAL A 201 -4.69 -11.96 5.85
C VAL A 201 -4.96 -11.72 4.36
N LEU A 202 -3.90 -11.56 3.55
CA LEU A 202 -4.08 -11.42 2.08
C LEU A 202 -4.78 -12.65 1.50
N LYS A 203 -4.33 -13.87 1.81
CA LYS A 203 -4.95 -15.10 1.29
C LYS A 203 -6.42 -15.20 1.67
N SER A 204 -6.76 -14.93 2.93
CA SER A 204 -8.15 -14.91 3.40
C SER A 204 -8.98 -13.84 2.69
N PHE A 205 -8.38 -12.69 2.37
CA PHE A 205 -9.06 -11.65 1.61
C PHE A 205 -9.25 -12.02 0.13
N LEU A 206 -8.30 -12.71 -0.49
CA LEU A 206 -8.38 -13.09 -1.91
C LEU A 206 -9.33 -14.25 -2.19
N LYS A 207 -9.57 -15.13 -1.22
CA LYS A 207 -10.52 -16.23 -1.38
C LYS A 207 -11.94 -15.69 -1.61
N GLU A 208 -12.58 -16.07 -2.71
CA GLU A 208 -13.98 -15.72 -2.98
C GLU A 208 -14.91 -16.82 -2.43
N VAL A 209 -16.04 -16.41 -1.85
CA VAL A 209 -17.08 -17.32 -1.34
C VAL A 209 -18.43 -16.83 -1.81
N GLY A 210 -19.20 -17.70 -2.47
CA GLY A 210 -20.52 -17.34 -3.01
C GLY A 210 -20.41 -16.31 -4.14
N GLU A 211 -21.07 -15.16 -3.97
CA GLU A 211 -21.08 -14.06 -4.95
C GLU A 211 -19.95 -13.04 -4.71
N GLU A 212 -18.98 -13.36 -3.86
CA GLU A 212 -17.82 -12.49 -3.64
C GLU A 212 -16.99 -12.36 -4.92
N LYS A 213 -16.55 -11.15 -5.25
CA LYS A 213 -15.73 -10.86 -6.44
C LYS A 213 -14.66 -9.84 -6.09
N VAL A 214 -13.41 -10.25 -6.25
CA VAL A 214 -12.22 -9.46 -5.91
C VAL A 214 -11.72 -8.69 -7.13
N VAL A 215 -11.28 -7.46 -6.90
CA VAL A 215 -10.49 -6.66 -7.84
C VAL A 215 -9.29 -6.06 -7.12
N MET A 216 -8.13 -6.05 -7.77
CA MET A 216 -6.98 -5.31 -7.28
C MET A 216 -6.97 -3.91 -7.90
N VAL A 217 -6.82 -2.87 -7.07
CA VAL A 217 -6.66 -1.48 -7.54
C VAL A 217 -5.33 -0.95 -7.02
N ALA A 218 -4.40 -0.69 -7.94
CA ALA A 218 -3.04 -0.30 -7.63
C ALA A 218 -2.71 1.11 -8.17
N ASP A 219 -2.07 1.92 -7.34
CA ASP A 219 -1.46 3.21 -7.72
C ASP A 219 -0.01 3.26 -7.20
N PRO A 220 0.90 2.50 -7.84
CA PRO A 220 2.27 2.40 -7.40
C PRO A 220 3.07 3.67 -7.77
N PRO A 221 4.15 3.98 -7.05
CA PRO A 221 4.93 5.18 -7.35
C PRO A 221 5.59 5.07 -8.73
N PHE A 222 5.32 6.05 -9.61
CA PHE A 222 5.80 6.11 -11.01
C PHE A 222 7.31 6.07 -11.16
N GLY A 223 7.99 6.55 -10.11
CA GLY A 223 9.42 6.42 -9.99
C GLY A 223 9.83 4.98 -10.22
N GLY A 224 9.12 4.00 -9.67
CA GLY A 224 9.39 2.56 -9.62
C GLY A 224 9.83 1.83 -10.89
N LEU A 225 10.35 0.62 -10.72
CA LEU A 225 10.64 -0.28 -11.83
C LEU A 225 9.36 -1.06 -12.15
N VAL A 226 8.84 -0.91 -13.37
CA VAL A 226 7.60 -1.56 -13.84
C VAL A 226 7.68 -3.08 -13.69
N LYS A 227 8.83 -3.70 -14.02
CA LYS A 227 9.01 -5.16 -13.96
C LYS A 227 8.81 -5.74 -12.55
N PRO A 228 9.47 -5.24 -11.49
CA PRO A 228 9.18 -5.67 -10.11
C PRO A 228 7.74 -5.44 -9.63
N LEU A 229 7.09 -4.36 -10.07
CA LEU A 229 5.67 -4.10 -9.76
C LEU A 229 4.79 -5.17 -10.41
N ALA A 230 4.94 -5.37 -11.72
CA ALA A 230 4.23 -6.39 -12.47
C ALA A 230 4.44 -7.79 -11.88
N ASN A 231 5.68 -8.14 -11.51
CA ASN A 231 5.97 -9.42 -10.84
C ASN A 231 5.20 -9.56 -9.52
N SER A 232 5.15 -8.52 -8.70
CA SER A 232 4.39 -8.56 -7.43
C SER A 232 2.88 -8.66 -7.66
N PHE A 233 2.36 -8.02 -8.71
CA PHE A 233 0.95 -8.15 -9.12
C PHE A 233 0.65 -9.56 -9.63
N SER A 234 1.52 -10.14 -10.46
CA SER A 234 1.39 -11.54 -10.91
C SER A 234 1.41 -12.54 -9.75
N LEU A 235 2.23 -12.32 -8.72
CA LEU A 235 2.23 -13.16 -7.52
C LEU A 235 0.91 -13.08 -6.73
N ILE A 236 0.33 -11.88 -6.62
CA ILE A 236 -1.00 -11.69 -6.02
C ILE A 236 -2.06 -12.41 -6.87
N SER A 237 -2.05 -12.22 -8.20
CA SER A 237 -2.99 -12.89 -9.12
C SER A 237 -2.86 -14.40 -9.09
N GLN A 238 -1.64 -14.94 -8.99
CA GLN A 238 -1.42 -16.38 -8.85
C GLN A 238 -1.96 -16.88 -7.51
N THR A 239 -1.72 -16.15 -6.41
CA THR A 239 -2.28 -16.49 -5.10
C THR A 239 -3.80 -16.50 -5.13
N TRP A 240 -4.42 -15.51 -5.78
CA TRP A 240 -5.87 -15.47 -5.97
C TRP A 240 -6.34 -16.70 -6.77
N LYS A 241 -5.68 -17.03 -7.88
CA LYS A 241 -6.02 -18.15 -8.74
C LYS A 241 -5.92 -19.50 -8.03
N ASP A 242 -4.87 -19.70 -7.23
CA ASP A 242 -4.65 -20.91 -6.43
C ASP A 242 -5.72 -21.12 -5.35
N LEU A 243 -6.46 -20.06 -5.00
CA LEU A 243 -7.54 -20.08 -4.01
C LEU A 243 -8.93 -20.25 -4.64
N GLN A 244 -9.06 -20.11 -5.96
CA GLN A 244 -10.32 -20.31 -6.68
C GLN A 244 -10.49 -21.78 -7.08
N ASP A 245 -11.75 -22.19 -7.26
CA ASP A 245 -12.05 -23.51 -7.82
C ASP A 245 -11.67 -23.56 -9.32
N SER A 246 -11.40 -24.76 -9.83
CA SER A 246 -10.80 -24.99 -11.15
C SER A 246 -11.63 -24.50 -12.34
N ASP A 247 -12.93 -24.24 -12.13
CA ASP A 247 -13.87 -23.74 -13.15
C ASP A 247 -14.02 -22.20 -13.12
N GLY A 248 -13.24 -21.50 -12.29
CA GLY A 248 -13.28 -20.05 -12.13
C GLY A 248 -12.58 -19.23 -13.24
N PRO A 249 -12.59 -17.89 -13.15
CA PRO A 249 -11.92 -17.02 -14.11
C PRO A 249 -10.42 -17.30 -14.18
N THR A 250 -9.85 -17.19 -15.39
CA THR A 250 -8.45 -17.54 -15.64
C THR A 250 -7.46 -16.53 -15.06
N GLU A 251 -7.91 -15.29 -14.84
CA GLU A 251 -7.11 -14.15 -14.40
C GLU A 251 -7.88 -13.31 -13.37
N MET A 252 -7.15 -12.82 -12.37
CA MET A 252 -7.66 -11.87 -11.38
C MET A 252 -7.89 -10.51 -12.05
N PRO A 253 -9.03 -9.83 -11.83
CA PRO A 253 -9.24 -8.47 -12.30
C PRO A 253 -8.29 -7.45 -11.64
N ILE A 254 -7.64 -6.62 -12.45
CA ILE A 254 -6.68 -5.60 -12.00
C ILE A 254 -7.08 -4.25 -12.62
N ILE A 255 -6.97 -3.20 -11.82
CA ILE A 255 -6.97 -1.80 -12.22
C ILE A 255 -5.61 -1.24 -11.82
N TRP A 256 -4.73 -1.04 -12.79
CA TRP A 256 -3.41 -0.44 -12.56
C TRP A 256 -3.41 1.01 -13.03
N ILE A 257 -3.43 1.95 -12.10
CA ILE A 257 -3.34 3.37 -12.39
C ILE A 257 -1.87 3.73 -12.55
N PHE A 258 -1.48 4.12 -13.77
CA PHE A 258 -0.09 4.43 -14.08
C PHE A 258 0.02 5.44 -15.23
N PRO A 259 1.14 6.16 -15.40
CA PRO A 259 1.27 7.16 -16.46
C PRO A 259 1.26 6.49 -17.83
N TYR A 260 0.45 7.03 -18.74
CA TYR A 260 0.15 6.42 -20.04
C TYR A 260 1.39 6.00 -20.85
N PHE A 261 2.48 6.78 -20.79
CA PHE A 261 3.70 6.52 -21.55
C PHE A 261 4.48 5.26 -21.09
N PHE A 262 4.05 4.61 -20.01
CA PHE A 262 4.57 3.30 -19.59
C PHE A 262 3.83 2.11 -20.20
N GLU A 263 2.75 2.33 -20.96
CA GLU A 263 1.95 1.27 -21.59
C GLU A 263 2.80 0.17 -22.26
N PRO A 264 3.79 0.48 -23.14
CA PRO A 264 4.59 -0.58 -23.76
C PRO A 264 5.28 -1.50 -22.74
N ARG A 265 5.78 -0.94 -21.64
CA ARG A 265 6.45 -1.71 -20.58
C ARG A 265 5.49 -2.49 -19.70
N ILE A 266 4.27 -1.98 -19.51
CA ILE A 266 3.21 -2.69 -18.79
C ILE A 266 2.79 -3.90 -19.62
N LEU A 267 2.49 -3.71 -20.91
CA LEU A 267 2.05 -4.77 -21.82
C LEU A 267 3.14 -5.83 -22.07
N GLU A 268 4.42 -5.44 -22.05
CA GLU A 268 5.55 -6.40 -22.04
C GLU A 268 5.49 -7.39 -20.85
N CYS A 269 4.94 -6.96 -19.71
CA CYS A 269 4.89 -7.76 -18.49
C CYS A 269 3.51 -8.42 -18.25
N LEU A 270 2.43 -7.71 -18.60
CA LEU A 270 1.03 -8.08 -18.38
C LEU A 270 0.25 -7.80 -19.68
N PRO A 271 0.32 -8.70 -20.69
CA PRO A 271 -0.20 -8.46 -22.02
C PRO A 271 -1.74 -8.46 -22.11
N SER A 272 -2.45 -8.91 -21.08
CA SER A 272 -3.92 -8.91 -21.02
C SER A 272 -4.52 -7.56 -20.59
N LEU A 273 -3.70 -6.63 -20.10
CA LEU A 273 -4.16 -5.29 -19.72
C LEU A 273 -4.41 -4.42 -20.95
N SER A 274 -5.27 -3.41 -20.78
CA SER A 274 -5.57 -2.45 -21.84
C SER A 274 -5.82 -1.07 -21.25
N MET A 275 -5.23 -0.04 -21.84
CA MET A 275 -5.35 1.32 -21.34
C MET A 275 -6.73 1.91 -21.66
N LEU A 276 -7.42 2.42 -20.63
CA LEU A 276 -8.65 3.20 -20.77
C LEU A 276 -8.34 4.69 -20.92
N ASP A 277 -9.19 5.44 -21.62
CA ASP A 277 -9.03 6.89 -21.83
C ASP A 277 -9.37 7.76 -20.61
N TYR A 278 -9.71 7.15 -19.47
CA TYR A 278 -10.06 7.89 -18.27
C TYR A 278 -8.83 8.53 -17.61
N GLN A 279 -8.79 9.86 -17.62
CA GLN A 279 -7.77 10.62 -16.91
C GLN A 279 -8.07 10.64 -15.42
N VAL A 280 -7.15 10.14 -14.60
CA VAL A 280 -7.25 10.15 -13.14
C VAL A 280 -6.59 11.42 -12.58
N PRO A 281 -7.35 12.46 -12.17
CA PRO A 281 -6.77 13.58 -11.44
C PRO A 281 -6.22 13.16 -10.08
N ALA A 282 -4.89 13.27 -9.93
CA ALA A 282 -4.21 13.23 -8.64
C ALA A 282 -4.05 14.65 -8.08
N GLY A 283 -4.10 14.80 -6.74
CA GLY A 283 -4.22 16.10 -6.05
C GLY A 283 -3.08 17.12 -6.19
N LEU A 284 -2.08 16.91 -7.06
CA LEU A 284 -1.01 17.87 -7.32
C LEU A 284 -1.16 18.49 -8.72
N ARG A 285 -1.18 19.83 -8.74
CA ARG A 285 -1.46 20.75 -9.87
C ARG A 285 -0.65 20.56 -11.16
N ASN A 286 0.22 19.55 -11.30
CA ASN A 286 1.06 19.33 -12.49
C ASN A 286 1.45 17.85 -12.71
N HIS A 287 0.70 16.87 -12.19
CA HIS A 287 1.02 15.46 -12.47
C HIS A 287 0.20 14.90 -13.63
N VAL A 288 0.96 14.44 -14.63
CA VAL A 288 0.49 13.87 -15.90
C VAL A 288 -0.41 12.66 -15.63
N SER A 289 -1.59 12.72 -16.24
CA SER A 289 -2.67 11.75 -16.32
C SER A 289 -2.21 10.31 -16.16
N GLY A 290 -2.53 9.71 -15.01
CA GLY A 290 -2.62 8.25 -14.93
C GLY A 290 -3.81 7.83 -15.78
N LEU A 291 -3.59 6.87 -16.68
CA LEU A 291 -4.67 6.16 -17.33
C LEU A 291 -4.88 4.84 -16.58
N VAL A 292 -6.11 4.34 -16.60
CA VAL A 292 -6.49 3.08 -15.96
C VAL A 292 -6.12 1.95 -16.92
N PHE A 293 -5.25 1.03 -16.50
CA PHE A 293 -4.99 -0.24 -17.19
C PHE A 293 -5.77 -1.38 -16.55
#